data_AF-A0A136IRB2-F1
#
_entry.id   AF-A0A136IRB2-F1
#
_cell.length_a   1.000
_cell.length_b   1.000
_cell.length_c   1.000
_cell.angle_alpha   90.00
_cell.angle_beta   90.00
_cell.angle_gamma   90.00
#
_symmetry.space_group_name_H-M   'P 1'
#
loop_
_entity.id
_entity.type
_entity.pdbx_description
1 polymer ?
#
loop_
_entity_poly.entity_id
_entity_poly.type
_entity_poly.pdbx_seq_one_letter_code
_entity_poly.pdbx_strand_id
1 'polypeptide(L)'
;MMPELDSHAPTAEHPDPVGEEYSPWHACGPVYVGEDGYAAKMMAPGGGCDLRLLEVVCRLGPGDGSAGMAARRWKGLFGVGIGKVCSEGELAFTNSRMRFVPGVQGTTGGLESIIVGVRGSKRLEGIMTRAKEAGVWDEAGFISMIGVKWYLELFHEGQDRGLAN
;
A
#
# COMPACT_ATOMS: atom_id res chain seq x y z
N MET A 1 -11.26 2.12 -14.24
CA MET A 1 -11.79 3.49 -14.17
C MET A 1 -11.10 4.14 -13.00
N MET A 2 -10.30 5.17 -13.25
CA MET A 2 -9.67 6.01 -12.21
C MET A 2 -10.55 7.26 -12.15
N PRO A 3 -11.49 7.38 -11.19
CA PRO A 3 -12.47 8.46 -11.17
C PRO A 3 -11.83 9.85 -11.13
N GLU A 4 -10.60 9.94 -10.63
CA GLU A 4 -9.81 11.16 -10.54
C GLU A 4 -9.48 11.74 -11.92
N LEU A 5 -9.40 10.90 -12.97
CA LEU A 5 -9.17 11.30 -14.36
C LEU A 5 -10.46 11.42 -15.19
N ASP A 6 -11.58 10.84 -14.71
CA ASP A 6 -12.89 10.93 -15.38
C ASP A 6 -13.63 12.25 -15.07
N SER A 7 -13.08 13.08 -14.19
CA SER A 7 -13.61 14.41 -13.86
C SER A 7 -13.47 15.44 -15.00
N HIS A 8 -12.78 15.10 -16.10
CA HIS A 8 -12.59 15.96 -17.26
C HIS A 8 -13.60 15.73 -18.40
N ALA A 9 -14.49 14.74 -18.28
CA ALA A 9 -15.52 14.51 -19.28
C ALA A 9 -16.74 15.40 -18.98
N PRO A 10 -17.24 16.19 -19.94
CA PRO A 10 -18.46 16.95 -19.77
C PRO A 10 -19.63 16.03 -19.43
N THR A 11 -20.38 16.38 -18.38
CA THR A 11 -21.63 15.71 -18.03
C THR A 11 -22.78 16.70 -18.11
N ALA A 12 -24.03 16.21 -18.06
CA ALA A 12 -25.19 17.10 -18.02
C ALA A 12 -25.20 18.01 -16.78
N GLU A 13 -24.53 17.60 -15.69
CA GLU A 13 -24.42 18.33 -14.44
C GLU A 13 -23.20 19.26 -14.40
N HIS A 14 -22.12 18.92 -15.13
CA HIS A 14 -20.87 19.67 -15.25
C HIS A 14 -20.45 19.79 -16.73
N PRO A 15 -21.05 20.72 -17.49
CA PRO A 15 -20.81 20.86 -18.94
C PRO A 15 -19.45 21.48 -19.29
N ASP A 16 -18.81 22.23 -18.39
CA ASP A 16 -17.45 22.78 -18.56
C ASP A 16 -16.54 22.41 -17.38
N PRO A 17 -16.09 21.14 -17.28
CA PRO A 17 -15.29 20.67 -16.14
C PRO A 17 -13.89 21.31 -16.05
N VAL A 18 -13.44 22.07 -17.05
CA VAL A 18 -12.14 22.77 -17.05
C VAL A 18 -12.31 24.22 -16.59
N GLY A 19 -13.43 24.86 -16.92
CA GLY A 19 -13.78 26.22 -16.51
C GLY A 19 -14.54 26.32 -15.18
N GLU A 20 -15.24 25.25 -14.78
CA GLU A 20 -15.95 25.17 -13.52
C GLU A 20 -15.01 24.83 -12.35
N GLU A 21 -15.27 25.39 -11.17
CA GLU A 21 -14.57 25.06 -9.92
C GLU A 21 -14.96 23.66 -9.39
N TYR A 22 -15.21 22.71 -10.31
CA TYR A 22 -15.42 21.30 -10.05
C TYR A 22 -14.07 20.58 -10.09
N SER A 23 -13.10 21.06 -9.32
CA SER A 23 -11.90 20.27 -9.05
C SER A 23 -12.16 19.43 -7.80
N PRO A 24 -12.27 18.08 -7.90
CA PRO A 24 -12.40 17.20 -6.73
C PRO A 24 -11.09 17.10 -5.94
N TRP A 25 -10.07 17.87 -6.33
CA TRP A 25 -8.92 18.17 -5.48
C TRP A 25 -9.36 19.17 -4.42
N HIS A 26 -9.96 18.67 -3.34
CA HIS A 26 -9.37 18.71 -2.01
C HIS A 26 -10.39 18.34 -0.92
N ALA A 27 -9.92 17.50 0.01
CA ALA A 27 -10.32 17.39 1.40
C ALA A 27 -11.76 16.96 1.70
N CYS A 28 -11.93 15.68 2.04
CA CYS A 28 -12.68 15.21 3.21
C CYS A 28 -13.99 15.96 3.58
N GLY A 29 -14.76 16.41 2.59
CA GLY A 29 -16.03 17.11 2.82
C GLY A 29 -17.16 16.12 3.08
N PRO A 30 -18.35 16.57 3.52
CA PRO A 30 -19.50 15.68 3.74
C PRO A 30 -19.87 14.82 2.52
N VAL A 31 -19.62 15.36 1.31
CA VAL A 31 -19.82 14.69 0.02
C VAL A 31 -18.80 13.56 -0.25
N TYR A 32 -17.65 13.57 0.42
CA TYR A 32 -16.63 12.50 0.34
C TYR A 32 -17.07 11.23 1.08
N VAL A 33 -17.80 11.37 2.20
CA VAL A 33 -18.08 10.30 3.18
C VAL A 33 -19.53 9.78 3.18
N GLY A 34 -20.43 10.37 2.39
CA GLY A 34 -21.80 9.88 2.25
C GLY A 34 -21.89 8.46 1.65
N GLU A 35 -23.05 7.81 1.77
CA GLU A 35 -23.28 6.45 1.26
C GLU A 35 -23.05 6.32 -0.26
N ASP A 36 -23.28 7.39 -1.02
CA ASP A 36 -22.97 7.52 -2.46
C ASP A 36 -21.69 8.34 -2.74
N GLY A 37 -20.97 8.71 -1.68
CA GLY A 37 -19.79 9.55 -1.72
C GLY A 37 -18.56 8.86 -2.32
N TYR A 38 -17.56 9.67 -2.66
CA TYR A 38 -16.33 9.21 -3.30
C TYR A 38 -15.63 8.07 -2.53
N ALA A 39 -15.52 8.21 -1.20
CA ALA A 39 -14.86 7.19 -0.37
C ALA A 39 -15.64 5.87 -0.37
N ALA A 40 -16.97 5.93 -0.31
CA ALA A 40 -17.81 4.73 -0.34
C ALA A 40 -17.64 3.96 -1.66
N LYS A 41 -17.53 4.65 -2.80
CA LYS A 41 -17.30 4.00 -4.11
C LYS A 41 -15.88 3.44 -4.26
N MET A 42 -14.88 4.09 -3.66
CA MET A 42 -13.49 3.61 -3.63
C MET A 42 -13.27 2.48 -2.60
N MET A 43 -14.16 2.34 -1.62
CA MET A 43 -14.09 1.30 -0.59
C MET A 43 -15.15 0.19 -0.78
N ALA A 44 -16.04 0.33 -1.77
CA ALA A 44 -17.13 -0.61 -2.00
C ALA A 44 -16.61 -2.00 -2.38
N PRO A 45 -17.25 -3.09 -1.93
CA PRO A 45 -16.97 -4.43 -2.42
C PRO A 45 -17.22 -4.50 -3.93
N GLY A 46 -16.16 -4.59 -4.73
CA GLY A 46 -16.20 -4.55 -6.20
C GLY A 46 -15.75 -3.23 -6.82
N GLY A 47 -15.59 -2.17 -6.01
CA GLY A 47 -15.00 -0.89 -6.39
C GLY A 47 -13.67 -0.67 -5.69
N GLY A 48 -12.57 -0.97 -6.38
CA GLY A 48 -11.32 -0.21 -6.18
C GLY A 48 -10.36 -0.64 -5.08
N CYS A 49 -9.93 -1.91 -5.03
CA CYS A 49 -8.50 -2.24 -4.88
C CYS A 49 -8.29 -3.77 -4.98
N ASP A 50 -8.07 -4.25 -6.21
CA ASP A 50 -7.65 -5.65 -6.45
C ASP A 50 -6.27 -5.95 -5.85
N LEU A 51 -5.53 -4.90 -5.51
CA LEU A 51 -4.21 -4.91 -4.90
C LEU A 51 -4.27 -4.18 -3.57
N ARG A 52 -3.65 -4.76 -2.55
CA ARG A 52 -3.56 -4.19 -1.21
C ARG A 52 -2.12 -4.15 -0.73
N LEU A 53 -1.67 -3.01 -0.22
CA LEU A 53 -0.39 -2.95 0.47
C LEU A 53 -0.50 -3.67 1.81
N LEU A 54 0.20 -4.80 1.97
CA LEU A 54 0.17 -5.57 3.21
C LEU A 54 1.30 -5.13 4.13
N GLU A 55 2.52 -5.07 3.60
CA GLU A 55 3.70 -4.81 4.39
C GLU A 55 4.77 -4.07 3.60
N VAL A 56 5.49 -3.19 4.32
CA VAL A 56 6.71 -2.55 3.86
C VAL A 56 7.85 -2.97 4.79
N VAL A 57 8.98 -3.39 4.21
CA VAL A 57 10.16 -3.79 4.96
C VAL A 57 11.27 -2.77 4.74
N CYS A 58 11.78 -2.23 5.84
CA CYS A 58 12.83 -1.23 5.86
C CYS A 58 14.09 -1.81 6.52
N ARG A 59 15.21 -1.77 5.81
CA ARG A 59 16.52 -2.15 6.33
C ARG A 59 17.17 -0.99 7.05
N LEU A 60 17.73 -1.26 8.23
CA LEU A 60 18.52 -0.28 8.97
C LEU A 60 19.88 -0.03 8.30
N GLY A 61 20.53 1.07 8.65
CA GLY A 61 21.87 1.37 8.13
C GLY A 61 22.91 0.32 8.55
N PRO A 62 24.01 0.16 7.79
CA PRO A 62 25.09 -0.76 8.16
C PRO A 62 25.54 -0.58 9.62
N GLY A 63 25.58 -1.68 10.37
CA GLY A 63 25.97 -1.67 11.79
C GLY A 63 24.83 -1.41 12.78
N ASP A 64 23.63 -1.05 12.32
CA ASP A 64 22.45 -0.96 13.18
C ASP A 64 21.67 -2.29 13.19
N GLY A 65 21.58 -2.90 14.36
CA GLY A 65 20.91 -4.19 14.55
C GLY A 65 19.55 -4.09 15.23
N SER A 66 19.14 -2.92 15.71
CA SER A 66 18.01 -2.83 16.65
C SER A 66 16.71 -2.40 15.98
N ALA A 67 16.07 -3.35 15.29
CA ALA A 67 14.74 -3.16 14.69
C ALA A 67 13.72 -2.63 15.70
N GLY A 68 13.69 -3.18 16.92
CA GLY A 68 12.80 -2.74 17.99
C GLY A 68 13.03 -1.28 18.43
N MET A 69 14.28 -0.83 18.51
CA MET A 69 14.60 0.57 18.82
C MET A 69 14.22 1.50 17.67
N ALA A 70 14.40 1.08 16.42
CA ALA A 70 13.95 1.83 15.27
C ALA A 70 12.43 2.03 15.28
N ALA A 71 11.66 0.96 15.53
CA ALA A 71 10.20 1.03 15.67
C ALA A 71 9.77 1.96 16.81
N ARG A 72 10.40 1.86 17.98
CA ARG A 72 10.11 2.76 19.13
C ARG A 72 10.41 4.21 18.81
N ARG A 73 11.53 4.50 18.13
CA ARG A 73 11.88 5.86 17.71
C ARG A 73 10.88 6.43 16.72
N TRP A 74 10.45 5.62 15.75
CA TRP A 74 9.41 6.03 14.79
C TRP A 74 8.05 6.27 15.45
N LYS A 75 7.64 5.43 16.40
CA LYS A 75 6.46 5.71 17.24
C LYS A 75 6.59 7.05 17.96
N GLY A 76 7.74 7.34 18.55
CA GLY A 76 7.98 8.60 19.26
C GLY A 76 7.96 9.83 18.34
N LEU A 77 8.47 9.70 17.12
CA LEU A 77 8.55 10.81 16.16
C LEU A 77 7.24 11.06 15.42
N PHE A 78 6.56 9.99 14.99
CA PHE A 78 5.42 10.08 14.07
C PHE A 78 4.08 9.65 14.70
N GLY A 79 4.09 9.19 15.95
CA GLY A 79 2.88 8.74 16.64
C GLY A 79 2.30 7.43 16.11
N VAL A 80 3.01 6.72 15.22
CA VAL A 80 2.54 5.44 14.65
C VAL A 80 2.54 4.37 15.74
N GLY A 81 1.43 3.65 15.87
CA GLY A 81 1.28 2.58 16.86
C GLY A 81 2.27 1.44 16.62
N ILE A 82 2.88 0.95 17.70
CA ILE A 82 3.48 -0.39 17.69
C ILE A 82 2.30 -1.34 17.83
N GLY A 83 2.03 -2.15 16.81
CA GLY A 83 0.86 -3.03 16.78
C GLY A 83 0.86 -4.01 17.96
N LYS A 84 -0.30 -4.22 18.60
CA LYS A 84 -0.45 -5.16 19.74
C LYS A 84 -0.11 -6.62 19.41
N VAL A 85 -0.20 -7.00 18.13
CA VAL A 85 0.04 -8.37 17.62
C VAL A 85 1.46 -8.52 17.02
N CYS A 86 2.19 -7.42 16.90
CA CYS A 86 3.39 -7.36 16.08
C CYS A 86 4.67 -7.53 16.91
N SER A 87 5.62 -8.29 16.36
CA SER A 87 6.90 -8.61 16.99
C SER A 87 7.80 -7.38 17.17
N GLU A 88 8.88 -7.47 17.96
CA GLU A 88 9.81 -6.34 18.13
C GLU A 88 10.34 -5.84 16.77
N GLY A 89 10.07 -4.57 16.44
CA GLY A 89 10.54 -3.95 15.19
C GLY A 89 9.47 -3.68 14.14
N GLU A 90 8.20 -3.89 14.48
CA GLU A 90 7.07 -3.64 13.60
C GLU A 90 6.22 -2.44 14.05
N LEU A 91 5.63 -1.74 13.08
CA LEU A 91 4.70 -0.65 13.25
C LEU A 91 3.42 -0.94 12.49
N ALA A 92 2.27 -0.70 13.12
CA ALA A 92 0.96 -0.92 12.53
C ALA A 92 0.43 0.40 11.96
N PHE A 93 0.04 0.37 10.69
CA PHE A 93 -0.79 1.37 10.04
C PHE A 93 -2.21 0.82 9.92
N THR A 94 -3.19 1.69 9.66
CA THR A 94 -4.60 1.31 9.59
C THR A 94 -4.88 0.17 8.61
N ASN A 95 -4.14 0.11 7.49
CA ASN A 95 -4.39 -0.83 6.39
C ASN A 95 -3.18 -1.68 5.99
N SER A 96 -2.03 -1.49 6.65
CA SER A 96 -0.75 -2.13 6.32
C SER A 96 0.16 -2.16 7.55
N ARG A 97 1.29 -2.86 7.47
CA ARG A 97 2.33 -2.80 8.50
C ARG A 97 3.67 -2.39 7.91
N MET A 98 4.55 -1.88 8.75
CA MET A 98 5.93 -1.64 8.41
C MET A 98 6.84 -2.41 9.36
N ARG A 99 7.84 -3.10 8.84
CA ARG A 99 8.79 -3.89 9.61
C ARG A 99 10.21 -3.38 9.37
N PHE A 100 10.98 -3.26 10.45
CA PHE A 100 12.41 -3.01 10.36
C PHE A 100 13.20 -4.31 10.39
N VAL A 101 14.28 -4.37 9.62
CA VAL A 101 15.25 -5.46 9.65
C VAL A 101 16.66 -4.93 9.88
N PRO A 102 17.55 -5.70 10.53
CA PRO A 102 18.93 -5.30 10.76
C PRO A 102 19.67 -4.86 9.48
N GLY A 103 20.57 -3.90 9.64
CA GLY A 103 21.48 -3.48 8.60
C GLY A 103 22.50 -4.56 8.26
N VAL A 104 22.91 -4.61 7.00
CA VAL A 104 23.92 -5.55 6.48
C VAL A 104 25.08 -4.75 5.93
N GLN A 105 26.30 -5.17 6.27
CA GLN A 105 27.50 -4.51 5.78
C GLN A 105 27.57 -4.57 4.25
N GLY A 106 27.96 -3.44 3.63
CA GLY A 106 28.00 -3.30 2.18
C GLY A 106 26.62 -3.10 1.51
N THR A 107 25.53 -3.01 2.27
CA THR A 107 24.18 -2.72 1.74
C THR A 107 23.67 -1.40 2.31
N THR A 108 23.08 -0.56 1.47
CA THR A 108 22.46 0.69 1.94
C THR A 108 21.21 0.40 2.78
N GLY A 109 21.00 1.18 3.84
CA GLY A 109 19.71 1.18 4.56
C GLY A 109 18.60 1.82 3.72
N GLY A 110 17.35 1.53 4.06
CA GLY A 110 16.18 2.07 3.37
C GLY A 110 15.13 1.02 3.04
N LEU A 111 14.29 1.30 2.06
CA LEU A 111 13.24 0.41 1.61
C LEU A 111 13.85 -0.85 0.97
N GLU A 112 13.57 -2.02 1.53
CA GLU A 112 14.08 -3.30 1.04
C GLU A 112 13.02 -4.03 0.21
N SER A 113 11.81 -4.16 0.75
CA SER A 113 10.76 -4.89 0.07
C SER A 113 9.36 -4.38 0.39
N ILE A 114 8.46 -4.69 -0.53
CA ILE A 114 7.03 -4.42 -0.44
C ILE A 114 6.28 -5.73 -0.67
N ILE A 115 5.28 -5.99 0.16
CA ILE A 115 4.38 -7.12 0.01
C ILE A 115 3.00 -6.60 -0.38
N VAL A 116 2.53 -7.04 -1.56
CA VAL A 116 1.23 -6.67 -2.11
C VAL A 116 0.32 -7.89 -2.12
N GLY A 117 -0.82 -7.76 -1.44
CA GLY A 117 -1.92 -8.71 -1.48
C GLY A 117 -2.72 -8.54 -2.75
N VAL A 118 -2.95 -9.64 -3.47
CA VAL A 118 -3.72 -9.68 -4.71
C VAL A 118 -5.01 -10.44 -4.46
N ARG A 119 -6.15 -9.83 -4.79
CA ARG A 119 -7.44 -10.48 -4.68
C ARG A 119 -7.65 -11.44 -5.86
N GLY A 120 -7.78 -12.73 -5.55
CA GLY A 120 -8.11 -13.79 -6.52
C GLY A 120 -6.88 -14.41 -7.22
N SER A 121 -6.87 -15.75 -7.26
CA SER A 121 -5.75 -16.55 -7.77
C SER A 121 -5.45 -16.31 -9.25
N LYS A 122 -6.49 -16.29 -10.10
CA LYS A 122 -6.34 -16.03 -11.55
C LYS A 122 -5.63 -14.71 -11.84
N ARG A 123 -5.87 -13.70 -10.99
CA ARG A 123 -5.26 -12.38 -11.18
C ARG A 123 -3.81 -12.37 -10.73
N LEU A 124 -3.52 -13.00 -9.59
CA LEU A 124 -2.16 -13.22 -9.12
C LEU A 124 -1.32 -13.93 -10.20
N GLU A 125 -1.82 -15.04 -10.73
CA GLU A 125 -1.17 -15.78 -11.83
C GLU A 125 -0.98 -14.89 -13.06
N GLY A 126 -2.01 -14.12 -13.46
CA GLY A 126 -1.91 -13.20 -14.58
C GLY A 126 -0.87 -12.09 -14.38
N ILE A 127 -0.66 -11.60 -13.14
CA ILE A 127 0.40 -10.62 -12.84
C ILE A 127 1.76 -11.29 -12.94
N MET A 128 1.91 -12.50 -12.37
CA MET A 128 3.17 -13.25 -12.42
C MET A 128 3.58 -13.55 -13.86
N THR A 129 2.65 -13.96 -14.72
CA THR A 129 2.91 -14.23 -16.14
C THR A 129 3.41 -12.97 -16.84
N ARG A 130 2.73 -11.83 -16.68
CA ARG A 130 3.15 -10.55 -17.29
C ARG A 130 4.51 -10.09 -16.76
N ALA A 131 4.80 -10.29 -15.48
CA ALA A 131 6.10 -9.95 -14.90
C ALA A 131 7.24 -10.79 -15.50
N LYS A 132 6.98 -12.09 -15.74
CA LYS A 132 7.92 -12.98 -16.44
C LYS A 132 8.13 -12.57 -17.89
N GLU A 133 7.05 -12.27 -18.61
CA GLU A 133 7.10 -11.78 -20.00
C GLU A 133 7.87 -10.46 -20.11
N ALA A 134 7.74 -9.58 -19.12
CA ALA A 134 8.47 -8.32 -19.05
C ALA A 134 9.92 -8.45 -18.56
N GLY A 135 10.37 -9.66 -18.18
CA GLY A 135 11.74 -9.90 -17.71
C GLY A 135 12.08 -9.28 -16.34
N VAL A 136 11.06 -8.93 -15.54
CA VAL A 136 11.23 -8.31 -14.21
C VAL A 136 11.02 -9.30 -13.06
N TRP A 137 10.67 -10.54 -13.39
CA TRP A 137 10.48 -11.63 -12.43
C TRP A 137 11.82 -12.25 -12.04
N ASP A 138 12.10 -12.30 -10.75
CA ASP A 138 13.27 -12.96 -10.17
C ASP A 138 12.97 -14.44 -9.87
N GLU A 139 13.96 -15.32 -10.04
CA GLU A 139 13.85 -16.75 -9.74
C GLU A 139 13.53 -17.02 -8.27
N ALA A 140 13.94 -16.13 -7.37
CA ALA A 140 13.62 -16.18 -5.93
C ALA A 140 12.16 -15.76 -5.61
N GLY A 141 11.34 -15.47 -6.63
CA GLY A 141 9.89 -15.35 -6.48
C GLY A 141 9.38 -13.94 -6.17
N PHE A 142 10.10 -12.90 -6.60
CA PHE A 142 9.68 -11.50 -6.47
C PHE A 142 9.87 -10.74 -7.76
N ILE A 143 9.23 -9.58 -7.86
CA ILE A 143 9.47 -8.62 -8.94
C ILE A 143 10.57 -7.65 -8.48
N SER A 144 11.63 -7.50 -9.26
CA SER A 144 12.70 -6.52 -8.99
C SER A 144 12.39 -5.22 -9.70
N MET A 145 12.10 -4.16 -8.95
CA MET A 145 11.74 -2.88 -9.52
C MET A 145 12.27 -1.73 -8.66
N ILE A 146 13.06 -0.85 -9.29
CA ILE A 146 13.67 0.35 -8.66
C ILE A 146 14.50 -0.03 -7.42
N GLY A 147 15.21 -1.17 -7.48
CA GLY A 147 16.04 -1.65 -6.37
C GLY A 147 15.25 -2.18 -5.16
N VAL A 148 13.94 -2.34 -5.29
CA VAL A 148 13.04 -2.88 -4.24
C VAL A 148 12.50 -4.23 -4.69
N LYS A 149 12.36 -5.16 -3.75
CA LYS A 149 11.73 -6.47 -3.98
C LYS A 149 10.23 -6.36 -3.77
N TRP A 150 9.45 -6.73 -4.77
CA TRP A 150 7.99 -6.71 -4.71
C TRP A 150 7.47 -8.15 -4.67
N TYR A 151 6.91 -8.53 -3.52
CA TYR A 151 6.29 -9.83 -3.31
C TYR A 151 4.79 -9.72 -3.55
N LEU A 152 4.22 -10.77 -4.15
CA LEU A 152 2.80 -10.86 -4.42
C LEU A 152 2.23 -12.05 -3.63
N GLU A 153 1.18 -11.81 -2.85
CA GLU A 153 0.52 -12.84 -2.06
C GLU A 153 -0.97 -12.86 -2.36
N LEU A 154 -1.60 -14.03 -2.25
CA LEU A 154 -3.06 -14.11 -2.36
C LEU A 154 -3.69 -13.45 -1.11
N PHE A 155 -4.50 -12.42 -1.32
CA PHE A 155 -5.20 -11.72 -0.25
C PHE A 155 -6.59 -12.31 -0.03
N HIS A 156 -6.89 -12.63 1.23
CA HIS A 156 -8.21 -13.08 1.68
C HIS A 156 -8.86 -12.02 2.58
N GLU A 157 -10.10 -11.63 2.29
CA GLU A 157 -10.86 -10.71 3.15
C GLU A 157 -10.97 -11.28 4.58
N GLY A 158 -10.57 -10.49 5.57
CA GLY A 158 -10.51 -10.90 6.98
C GLY A 158 -9.10 -11.09 7.55
N GLN A 159 -8.04 -11.10 6.72
CA GLN A 159 -6.64 -11.11 7.20
C GLN A 159 -6.26 -9.85 8.01
N ASP A 160 -7.01 -8.76 7.89
CA ASP A 160 -6.74 -7.50 8.62
C ASP A 160 -7.22 -7.50 10.07
N ARG A 161 -8.05 -8.47 10.48
CA ARG A 161 -8.62 -8.50 11.84
C ARG A 161 -7.56 -8.71 12.94
N GLY A 162 -6.30 -8.96 12.57
CA GLY A 162 -5.15 -8.95 13.48
C GLY A 162 -4.42 -7.60 13.61
N LEU A 163 -4.80 -6.56 12.86
CA LEU A 163 -4.09 -5.27 12.79
C LEU A 163 -4.82 -4.11 13.48
N ALA A 164 -6.10 -4.28 13.86
CA ALA A 164 -6.88 -3.25 14.53
C ALA A 164 -7.57 -3.80 15.80
N ASN A 165 -7.03 -3.41 16.96
CA ASN A 165 -7.71 -3.11 18.26
C ASN A 165 -6.70 -2.99 19.41
#